data_AF-A0A2W2AQB3-F1
#
_entry.id   AF-A0A2W2AQB3-F1
#
_cell.length_a   1.000
_cell.length_b   1.000
_cell.length_c   1.000
_cell.angle_alpha   90.00
_cell.angle_beta   90.00
_cell.angle_gamma   90.00
#
_symmetry.space_group_name_H-M   'P 1'
#
loop_
_entity.id
_entity.type
_entity.pdbx_description
1 polymer ?
#
loop_
_entity_poly.entity_id
_entity_poly.type
_entity_poly.pdbx_seq_one_letter_code
_entity_poly.pdbx_strand_id
1 'polypeptide(L)'
;MSFRTGIFSASGGSLYSYTKAETCVMKQENPANNLRERLAAKKSQQAQFQKVISQYNYALMVLDKEINKLTQELSCSDKSKRKWYYSNDWDIVIADIIATAGCPLTREEIEETLMASNLIPDNITNPKQYMYQKILHAQKRDVIFGYHTAGSRRLYYSLPSWIDEFGNIREEMTADNSQLVN
;
A
#
# COMPACT_ATOMS: atom_id res chain seq x y z
N MET A 1 -48.50 51.45 -61.64
CA MET A 1 -47.62 52.59 -61.25
C MET A 1 -46.41 52.55 -62.20
N SER A 2 -46.55 53.10 -63.41
CA SER A 2 -46.07 54.42 -63.90
C SER A 2 -44.54 54.62 -64.01
N PHE A 3 -44.07 54.38 -65.24
CA PHE A 3 -43.07 55.04 -66.10
C PHE A 3 -41.88 55.88 -65.57
N ARG A 4 -40.69 55.47 -66.07
CA ARG A 4 -39.64 56.21 -66.83
C ARG A 4 -38.94 57.47 -66.25
N THR A 5 -37.66 57.27 -65.91
CA THR A 5 -36.42 57.86 -66.48
C THR A 5 -36.36 59.27 -67.10
N GLY A 6 -35.37 60.06 -66.63
CA GLY A 6 -34.52 61.03 -67.38
C GLY A 6 -35.02 62.49 -67.35
N ILE A 7 -34.21 63.57 -67.32
CA ILE A 7 -32.87 63.82 -67.89
C ILE A 7 -32.18 65.02 -67.16
N PHE A 8 -30.85 64.90 -67.02
CA PHE A 8 -29.73 65.86 -66.90
C PHE A 8 -29.94 67.37 -66.70
N SER A 9 -29.14 67.91 -65.77
CA SER A 9 -28.31 69.08 -66.01
C SER A 9 -26.95 68.88 -65.32
N ALA A 10 -25.90 68.91 -66.12
CA ALA A 10 -24.51 68.79 -65.72
C ALA A 10 -23.92 70.18 -65.46
N SER A 11 -23.17 70.33 -64.37
CA SER A 11 -22.06 71.29 -64.34
C SER A 11 -21.07 70.94 -63.22
N GLY A 12 -19.85 70.59 -63.64
CA GLY A 12 -18.64 70.98 -62.94
C GLY A 12 -18.22 70.09 -61.77
N GLY A 13 -17.13 69.35 -61.95
CA GLY A 13 -16.43 68.80 -60.79
C GLY A 13 -15.42 67.72 -61.10
N SER A 14 -14.27 68.15 -61.62
CA SER A 14 -12.93 67.59 -61.39
C SER A 14 -12.76 66.07 -61.28
N LEU A 15 -12.07 65.52 -62.28
CA LEU A 15 -11.21 64.35 -62.14
C LEU A 15 -10.42 64.42 -60.83
N TYR A 16 -10.62 63.46 -59.93
CA TYR A 16 -9.58 62.80 -59.11
C TYR A 16 -10.18 61.52 -58.52
N SER A 17 -10.05 60.40 -59.24
CA SER A 17 -10.29 59.08 -58.68
C SER A 17 -9.10 58.71 -57.78
N TYR A 18 -9.17 59.05 -56.50
CA TYR A 18 -8.29 58.45 -55.50
C TYR A 18 -8.82 57.07 -55.16
N THR A 19 -8.15 56.04 -55.67
CA THR A 19 -8.21 54.70 -55.12
C THR A 19 -7.79 54.77 -53.66
N LYS A 20 -8.71 54.47 -52.74
CA LYS A 20 -8.36 54.14 -51.35
C LYS A 20 -7.54 52.86 -51.42
N ALA A 21 -6.22 53.00 -51.44
CA ALA A 21 -5.33 51.92 -51.08
C ALA A 21 -5.65 51.58 -49.63
N GLU A 22 -6.34 50.47 -49.40
CA GLU A 22 -6.35 49.80 -48.11
C GLU A 22 -4.89 49.47 -47.79
N THR A 23 -4.27 50.30 -46.96
CA THR A 23 -3.02 49.96 -46.31
C THR A 23 -3.31 48.77 -45.41
N CYS A 24 -3.07 47.57 -45.95
CA CYS A 24 -2.86 46.37 -45.15
C CYS A 24 -1.62 46.64 -44.28
N VAL A 25 -1.85 47.18 -43.08
CA VAL A 25 -0.83 47.29 -42.05
C VAL A 25 -0.54 45.86 -41.61
N MET A 26 0.36 45.21 -42.31
CA MET A 26 1.04 44.02 -41.84
C MET A 26 1.71 44.43 -40.52
N LYS A 27 1.07 44.10 -39.39
CA LYS A 27 1.70 44.21 -38.07
C LYS A 27 2.93 43.32 -38.12
N GLN A 28 4.08 43.91 -38.42
CA GLN A 28 5.36 43.27 -38.17
C GLN A 28 5.45 43.11 -36.66
N GLU A 29 5.05 41.94 -36.17
CA GLU A 29 5.30 41.56 -34.79
C GLU A 29 6.81 41.62 -34.57
N ASN A 30 7.22 42.58 -33.75
CA ASN A 30 8.62 42.76 -33.41
C ASN A 30 9.12 41.43 -32.80
N PRO A 31 10.12 40.76 -33.40
CA PRO A 31 10.55 39.42 -32.97
C PRO A 31 10.97 39.39 -31.49
N ALA A 32 11.43 40.53 -30.95
CA ALA A 32 11.73 40.69 -29.54
C ALA A 32 10.49 40.61 -28.63
N ASN A 33 9.31 41.02 -29.09
CA ASN A 33 8.06 40.93 -28.33
C ASN A 33 7.54 39.47 -28.31
N ASN A 34 7.61 38.78 -29.45
CA ASN A 34 7.26 37.35 -29.53
C ASN A 34 8.16 36.49 -28.60
N LEU A 35 9.46 36.80 -28.54
CA LEU A 35 10.39 36.13 -27.63
C LEU A 35 10.08 36.42 -26.15
N ARG A 36 9.70 37.66 -25.80
CA ARG A 36 9.32 38.04 -24.43
C ARG A 36 8.05 37.33 -23.97
N GLU A 37 7.05 37.24 -24.84
CA GLU A 37 5.80 36.53 -24.56
C GLU A 37 6.04 35.03 -24.38
N ARG A 38 6.87 34.41 -25.23
CA ARG A 38 7.27 32.99 -25.08
C ARG A 38 8.06 32.75 -23.79
N LEU A 39 8.96 33.67 -23.43
CA LEU A 39 9.71 33.60 -22.17
C LEU A 39 8.79 33.73 -20.95
N ALA A 40 7.82 34.65 -20.99
CA ALA A 40 6.83 34.84 -19.92
C ALA A 40 5.93 33.59 -19.78
N ALA A 41 5.49 33.01 -20.90
CA ALA A 41 4.73 31.76 -20.91
C ALA A 41 5.54 30.60 -20.30
N LYS A 42 6.83 30.47 -20.65
CA LYS A 42 7.70 29.43 -20.07
C LYS A 42 7.97 29.64 -18.58
N LYS A 43 8.15 30.89 -18.12
CA LYS A 43 8.26 31.21 -16.69
C LYS A 43 6.97 30.91 -15.93
N SER A 44 5.81 31.20 -16.53
CA SER A 44 4.51 30.86 -15.94
C SER A 44 4.32 29.34 -15.84
N GLN A 45 4.67 28.60 -16.89
CA GLN A 45 4.64 27.13 -16.90
C GLN A 45 5.59 26.54 -15.84
N GLN A 46 6.79 27.11 -15.68
CA GLN A 46 7.74 26.73 -14.64
C GLN A 46 7.18 26.95 -13.23
N ALA A 47 6.52 28.10 -12.99
CA ALA A 47 5.88 28.39 -11.71
C ALA A 47 4.73 27.43 -11.38
N GLN A 48 3.97 27.01 -12.41
CA GLN A 48 2.93 25.99 -12.25
C GLN A 48 3.53 24.63 -11.86
N PHE A 49 4.60 24.19 -12.55
CA PHE A 49 5.29 22.94 -12.18
C PHE A 49 5.89 23.00 -10.77
N GLN A 50 6.46 24.13 -10.36
CA GLN A 50 6.95 24.30 -8.99
C GLN A 50 5.84 24.18 -7.94
N LYS A 51 4.63 24.70 -8.21
CA LYS A 51 3.49 24.51 -7.33
C LYS A 51 3.09 23.04 -7.21
N VAL A 52 3.03 22.32 -8.32
CA VAL A 52 2.71 20.88 -8.33
C VAL A 52 3.76 20.08 -7.55
N ILE A 53 5.05 20.35 -7.77
CA ILE A 53 6.15 19.72 -7.02
C ILE A 53 6.01 20.00 -5.52
N SER A 54 5.68 21.24 -5.14
CA SER A 54 5.49 21.58 -3.72
C SER A 54 4.33 20.83 -3.08
N GLN A 55 3.25 20.58 -3.82
CA GLN A 55 2.11 19.79 -3.35
C GLN A 55 2.50 18.32 -3.17
N TYR A 56 3.24 17.73 -4.11
CA TYR A 56 3.73 16.34 -3.98
C TYR A 56 4.72 16.20 -2.82
N ASN A 57 5.63 17.15 -2.64
CA ASN A 57 6.56 17.15 -1.52
C ASN A 57 5.83 17.22 -0.17
N TYR A 58 4.74 18.00 -0.09
CA TYR A 58 3.90 18.02 1.10
C TYR A 58 3.22 16.68 1.34
N ALA A 59 2.66 16.04 0.29
CA ALA A 59 2.04 14.72 0.39
C ALA A 59 3.04 13.64 0.84
N LEU A 60 4.27 13.65 0.30
CA LEU A 60 5.35 12.76 0.73
C LEU A 60 5.70 12.97 2.20
N MET A 61 5.80 14.22 2.66
CA MET A 61 6.06 14.52 4.07
C MET A 61 4.93 14.02 4.99
N VAL A 62 3.67 14.05 4.55
CA VAL A 62 2.54 13.49 5.29
C VAL A 62 2.63 11.97 5.35
N LEU A 63 2.92 11.31 4.22
CA LEU A 63 3.13 9.86 4.18
C LEU A 63 4.31 9.41 5.03
N ASP A 64 5.43 10.13 5.02
CA ASP A 64 6.58 9.85 5.88
C ASP A 64 6.20 9.94 7.37
N LYS A 65 5.37 10.91 7.74
CA LYS A 65 4.86 11.00 9.12
C LYS A 65 3.97 9.82 9.49
N GLU A 66 3.13 9.37 8.56
CA GLU A 66 2.25 8.23 8.77
C GLU A 66 3.03 6.91 8.83
N ILE A 67 4.03 6.71 7.96
CA ILE A 67 4.97 5.59 8.03
C ILE A 67 5.72 5.60 9.36
N ASN A 68 6.23 6.75 9.80
CA ASN A 68 6.92 6.85 11.08
C ASN A 68 5.98 6.55 12.26
N LYS A 69 4.71 6.99 12.19
CA LYS A 69 3.70 6.68 13.19
C LYS A 69 3.40 5.18 13.22
N LEU A 70 3.13 4.56 12.06
CA LEU A 70 2.92 3.12 11.94
C LEU A 70 4.15 2.32 12.38
N THR A 71 5.36 2.79 12.09
CA THR A 71 6.62 2.19 12.54
C THR A 71 6.80 2.34 14.05
N GLN A 72 6.36 3.45 14.64
CA GLN A 72 6.33 3.63 16.09
C GLN A 72 5.27 2.75 16.76
N GLU A 73 4.09 2.58 16.15
CA GLU A 73 3.05 1.66 16.63
C GLU A 73 3.53 0.21 16.51
N LEU A 74 4.16 -0.15 15.39
CA LEU A 74 4.84 -1.43 15.19
C LEU A 74 5.96 -1.63 16.21
N SER A 75 6.84 -0.66 16.44
CA SER A 75 7.96 -0.82 17.41
C SER A 75 7.52 -0.76 18.87
N CYS A 76 6.40 -0.10 19.18
CA CYS A 76 5.73 -0.21 20.46
C CYS A 76 5.02 -1.57 20.63
N SER A 77 4.57 -2.22 19.54
CA SER A 77 4.14 -3.63 19.57
C SER A 77 5.33 -4.61 19.51
N ASP A 78 6.48 -4.20 18.97
CA ASP A 78 7.72 -5.00 18.81
C ASP A 78 8.70 -4.86 20.00
N LYS A 79 8.23 -4.38 21.16
CA LYS A 79 8.91 -4.62 22.46
C LYS A 79 8.97 -6.13 22.84
N SER A 80 8.75 -7.03 21.88
CA SER A 80 9.00 -8.47 21.96
C SER A 80 10.34 -8.89 21.33
N LYS A 81 10.96 -8.11 20.44
CA LYS A 81 12.19 -8.58 19.76
C LYS A 81 13.46 -8.21 20.53
N ARG A 82 14.05 -9.26 21.13
CA ARG A 82 15.17 -9.29 22.09
C ARG A 82 14.80 -8.97 23.54
N LYS A 83 13.68 -9.51 24.02
CA LYS A 83 13.69 -10.00 25.40
C LYS A 83 14.50 -11.29 25.39
N TRP A 84 15.68 -11.25 25.98
CA TRP A 84 16.23 -12.44 26.59
C TRP A 84 15.08 -13.07 27.40
N TYR A 85 14.74 -14.34 27.12
CA TYR A 85 13.69 -15.11 27.78
C TYR A 85 14.08 -15.38 29.24
N TYR A 86 14.28 -14.32 30.02
CA TYR A 86 14.32 -14.39 31.46
C TYR A 86 12.88 -14.62 31.89
N SER A 87 12.55 -15.90 32.11
CA SER A 87 11.25 -16.46 32.51
C SER A 87 10.26 -16.85 31.38
N ASN A 88 10.44 -18.08 30.87
CA ASN A 88 9.48 -19.18 31.06
C ASN A 88 8.07 -19.22 30.44
N ASP A 89 7.66 -18.38 29.50
CA ASP A 89 6.39 -18.66 28.78
C ASP A 89 6.63 -19.39 27.45
N TRP A 90 7.02 -20.66 27.58
CA TRP A 90 7.03 -21.62 26.47
C TRP A 90 5.69 -21.67 25.73
N ASP A 91 4.60 -21.36 26.43
CA ASP A 91 3.26 -21.29 25.86
C ASP A 91 3.19 -20.25 24.71
N ILE A 92 3.81 -19.07 24.90
CA ILE A 92 3.87 -18.01 23.88
C ILE A 92 4.76 -18.45 22.72
N VAL A 93 5.92 -19.06 23.01
CA VAL A 93 6.83 -19.54 21.96
C VAL A 93 6.13 -20.56 21.05
N ILE A 94 5.37 -21.48 21.63
CA ILE A 94 4.62 -22.49 20.88
C ILE A 94 3.49 -21.86 20.07
N ALA A 95 2.76 -20.91 20.65
CA ALA A 95 1.73 -20.16 19.93
C ALA A 95 2.31 -19.38 18.74
N ASP A 96 3.45 -18.70 18.94
CA ASP A 96 4.12 -17.94 17.89
C ASP A 96 4.57 -18.83 16.73
N ILE A 97 5.02 -20.06 17.01
CA ILE A 97 5.39 -21.04 15.96
C ILE A 97 4.17 -21.42 15.13
N ILE A 98 3.04 -21.75 15.76
CA ILE A 98 1.79 -22.08 15.07
C ILE A 98 1.30 -20.87 14.26
N ALA A 99 1.32 -19.68 14.86
CA ALA A 99 0.93 -18.44 14.21
C ALA A 99 1.79 -18.14 12.96
N THR A 100 3.10 -18.36 13.05
CA THR A 100 4.05 -18.10 11.97
C THR A 100 3.91 -19.11 10.83
N ALA A 101 3.59 -20.38 11.16
CA ALA A 101 3.30 -21.39 10.14
C ALA A 101 2.02 -21.06 9.34
N GLY A 102 1.09 -20.31 9.94
CA GLY A 102 -0.17 -19.94 9.30
C GLY A 102 -1.15 -21.11 9.14
N CYS A 103 -0.83 -22.27 9.71
CA CYS A 103 -1.68 -23.46 9.70
C CYS A 103 -1.50 -24.27 10.99
N PRO A 104 -2.44 -25.17 11.32
CA PRO A 104 -2.33 -26.05 12.47
C PRO A 104 -1.19 -27.04 12.30
N LEU A 105 -0.43 -27.24 13.37
CA LEU A 105 0.76 -28.09 13.37
C LEU A 105 0.56 -29.32 14.24
N THR A 106 1.17 -30.41 13.84
CA THR A 106 1.35 -31.60 14.66
C THR A 106 2.44 -31.37 15.72
N ARG A 107 2.46 -32.26 16.72
CA ARG A 107 3.51 -32.26 17.74
C ARG A 107 4.90 -32.33 17.11
N GLU A 108 5.07 -33.22 16.14
CA GLU A 108 6.34 -33.48 15.48
C GLU A 108 6.84 -32.23 14.73
N GLU A 109 5.95 -31.52 14.03
CA GLU A 109 6.29 -30.29 13.30
C GLU A 109 6.70 -29.15 14.25
N ILE A 110 6.03 -29.01 15.40
CA ILE A 110 6.40 -28.04 16.44
C ILE A 110 7.78 -28.39 17.01
N GLU A 111 8.02 -29.66 17.32
CA GLU A 111 9.31 -30.16 17.82
C GLU A 111 10.45 -29.90 16.83
N GLU A 112 10.23 -30.19 15.55
CA GLU A 112 11.22 -29.97 14.48
C GLU A 112 11.56 -28.47 14.33
N THR A 113 10.57 -27.60 14.38
CA THR A 113 10.76 -26.15 14.30
C THR A 113 11.55 -25.60 15.49
N LEU A 114 11.29 -26.12 16.70
CA LEU A 114 12.00 -25.75 17.92
C LEU A 114 13.45 -26.26 17.94
N MET A 115 13.70 -27.45 17.41
CA MET A 115 15.05 -27.98 17.26
C MET A 115 15.84 -27.19 16.21
N ALA A 116 15.24 -26.87 15.06
CA ALA A 116 15.89 -26.11 13.99
C ALA A 116 16.29 -24.69 14.42
N SER A 117 15.53 -24.10 15.35
CA SER A 117 15.78 -22.76 15.87
C SER A 117 16.78 -22.71 17.04
N ASN A 118 17.34 -23.85 17.46
CA ASN A 118 18.25 -23.97 18.62
C ASN A 118 17.69 -23.32 19.90
N LEU A 119 16.36 -23.36 20.09
CA LEU A 119 15.69 -22.78 21.25
C LEU A 119 15.69 -23.70 22.46
N ILE A 120 16.01 -24.99 22.27
CA ILE A 120 16.03 -25.99 23.34
C ILE A 120 17.38 -25.91 24.07
N PRO A 121 17.41 -25.75 25.41
CA PRO A 121 18.64 -25.80 26.19
C PRO A 121 19.45 -27.09 26.00
N ASP A 122 20.76 -26.96 25.78
CA ASP A 122 21.68 -28.09 25.54
C ASP A 122 21.79 -29.07 26.72
N ASN A 123 21.38 -28.66 27.92
CA ASN A 123 21.45 -29.47 29.14
C ASN A 123 20.28 -30.44 29.31
N ILE A 124 19.34 -30.49 28.37
CA ILE A 124 18.16 -31.36 28.44
C ILE A 124 18.49 -32.73 27.86
N THR A 125 18.43 -33.76 28.70
CA THR A 125 18.72 -35.16 28.32
C THR A 125 17.71 -35.73 27.31
N ASN A 126 16.45 -35.28 27.36
CA ASN A 126 15.40 -35.72 26.45
C ASN A 126 14.60 -34.51 25.91
N PRO A 127 15.08 -33.88 24.82
CA PRO A 127 14.45 -32.72 24.21
C PRO A 127 12.98 -32.96 23.84
N LYS A 128 12.66 -34.13 23.29
CA LYS A 128 11.29 -34.47 22.86
C LYS A 128 10.31 -34.53 24.02
N GLN A 129 10.69 -35.21 25.11
CA GLN A 129 9.84 -35.30 26.30
C GLN A 129 9.67 -33.94 26.98
N TYR A 130 10.74 -33.14 27.02
CA TYR A 130 10.68 -31.80 27.57
C TYR A 130 9.73 -30.89 26.77
N MET A 131 9.84 -30.90 25.43
CA MET A 131 8.95 -30.13 24.55
C MET A 131 7.50 -30.59 24.64
N TYR A 132 7.24 -31.89 24.69
CA TYR A 132 5.89 -32.42 24.88
C TYR A 132 5.23 -31.89 26.16
N GLN A 133 5.97 -31.82 27.27
CA GLN A 133 5.45 -31.25 28.51
C GLN A 133 5.11 -29.76 28.37
N LYS A 134 5.85 -29.01 27.56
CA LYS A 134 5.56 -27.60 27.28
C LYS A 134 4.31 -27.43 26.42
N ILE A 135 4.14 -28.27 25.39
CA ILE A 135 2.93 -28.28 24.55
C ILE A 135 1.69 -28.59 25.39
N LEU A 136 1.74 -29.62 26.24
CA LEU A 136 0.63 -29.95 27.15
C LEU A 136 0.31 -28.82 28.12
N HIS A 137 1.32 -28.10 28.59
CA HIS A 137 1.14 -26.98 29.49
C HIS A 137 0.48 -25.78 28.78
N ALA A 138 0.89 -25.48 27.55
CA ALA A 138 0.28 -24.45 26.71
C ALA A 138 -1.19 -24.78 26.42
N GLN A 139 -1.50 -26.05 26.14
CA GLN A 139 -2.87 -26.52 25.95
C GLN A 139 -3.71 -26.38 27.23
N LYS A 140 -3.16 -26.74 28.40
CA LYS A 140 -3.87 -26.62 29.69
C LYS A 140 -4.20 -25.17 30.05
N ARG A 141 -3.43 -24.21 29.53
CA ARG A 141 -3.63 -22.77 29.73
C ARG A 141 -4.49 -22.13 28.64
N ASP A 142 -5.10 -22.93 27.76
CA ASP A 142 -5.91 -22.49 26.63
C ASP A 142 -5.18 -21.51 25.69
N VAL A 143 -3.84 -21.58 25.64
CA VAL A 143 -3.03 -20.77 24.72
C VAL A 143 -3.05 -21.39 23.32
N ILE A 144 -3.15 -22.72 23.25
CA ILE A 144 -3.31 -23.49 22.02
C ILE A 144 -4.45 -24.49 22.19
N PHE A 145 -5.10 -24.84 21.08
CA PHE A 145 -6.21 -25.78 21.05
C PHE A 145 -5.86 -27.03 20.24
N GLY A 146 -6.02 -28.20 20.87
CA GLY A 146 -5.78 -29.50 20.24
C GLY A 146 -7.04 -30.07 19.62
N TYR A 147 -6.98 -30.53 18.37
CA TYR A 147 -8.12 -31.14 17.68
C TYR A 147 -7.67 -32.22 16.69
N HIS A 148 -8.62 -33.08 16.28
CA HIS A 148 -8.40 -34.10 15.26
C HIS A 148 -9.12 -33.71 13.97
N THR A 149 -8.45 -33.87 12.83
CA THR A 149 -9.09 -33.75 11.51
C THR A 149 -9.84 -35.03 11.16
N ALA A 150 -10.95 -34.90 10.43
CA ALA A 150 -11.74 -36.05 9.97
C ALA A 150 -10.88 -36.97 9.10
N GLY A 151 -10.80 -38.26 9.45
CA GLY A 151 -9.99 -39.24 8.70
C GLY A 151 -8.52 -39.32 9.09
N SER A 152 -8.02 -38.41 9.95
CA SER A 152 -6.66 -38.50 10.50
C SER A 152 -6.67 -39.00 11.94
N ARG A 153 -5.67 -39.82 12.28
CA ARG A 153 -5.37 -40.19 13.68
C ARG A 153 -4.42 -39.20 14.35
N ARG A 154 -3.89 -38.22 13.62
CA ARG A 154 -2.94 -37.24 14.14
C ARG A 154 -3.68 -36.17 14.95
N LEU A 155 -3.03 -35.70 16.01
CA LEU A 155 -3.49 -34.58 16.82
C LEU A 155 -2.80 -33.32 16.31
N TYR A 156 -3.61 -32.34 15.92
CA TYR A 156 -3.15 -31.03 15.46
C TYR A 156 -3.39 -29.99 16.56
N TYR A 157 -2.51 -29.00 16.61
CA TYR A 157 -2.57 -27.88 17.52
C TYR A 157 -2.76 -26.59 16.72
N SER A 158 -3.67 -25.74 17.20
CA SER A 158 -4.11 -24.52 16.54
C SER A 158 -4.21 -23.37 17.54
N LEU A 159 -4.34 -22.14 17.05
CA LEU A 159 -4.63 -20.99 17.91
C LEU A 159 -6.13 -20.95 18.28
N PRO A 160 -6.49 -20.54 19.51
CA PRO A 160 -7.89 -20.41 19.91
C PRO A 160 -8.72 -19.48 19.00
N SER A 161 -8.09 -18.46 18.41
CA SER A 161 -8.74 -17.54 17.47
C SER A 161 -9.18 -18.20 16.15
N TRP A 162 -8.63 -19.38 15.83
CA TRP A 162 -8.98 -20.17 14.66
C TRP A 162 -10.12 -21.15 14.93
N ILE A 163 -10.56 -21.23 16.17
CA ILE A 163 -11.71 -22.04 16.58
C ILE A 163 -12.98 -21.18 16.47
N ASP A 164 -14.06 -21.79 16.02
CA ASP A 164 -15.37 -21.18 15.96
C ASP A 164 -16.08 -21.22 17.33
N GLU A 165 -17.28 -20.64 17.38
CA GLU A 165 -18.10 -20.62 18.61
C GLU A 165 -18.58 -22.01 19.04
N PHE A 166 -18.47 -23.01 18.17
CA PHE A 166 -18.88 -24.40 18.38
C PHE A 166 -17.71 -25.32 18.76
N GLY A 167 -16.48 -24.78 18.86
CA GLY A 167 -15.29 -25.55 19.20
C GLY A 167 -14.65 -26.29 18.02
N ASN A 168 -15.06 -25.99 16.78
CA ASN A 168 -14.47 -26.54 15.57
C ASN A 168 -13.44 -25.58 14.98
N ILE A 169 -12.43 -26.13 14.32
CA ILE A 169 -11.52 -25.29 13.55
C ILE A 169 -12.24 -24.69 12.34
N ARG A 170 -12.02 -23.40 12.08
CA ARG A 170 -12.51 -22.73 10.87
C ARG A 170 -11.96 -23.42 9.63
N GLU A 171 -12.82 -23.65 8.64
CA GLU A 171 -12.47 -24.37 7.41
C GLU A 171 -11.24 -23.76 6.71
N GLU A 172 -11.15 -22.43 6.66
CA GLU A 172 -10.03 -21.68 6.08
C GLU A 172 -8.66 -22.04 6.70
N MET A 173 -8.66 -22.47 7.96
CA MET A 173 -7.47 -22.77 8.75
C MET A 173 -7.24 -24.27 8.92
N THR A 174 -7.98 -25.13 8.20
CA THR A 174 -7.76 -26.59 8.24
C THR A 174 -6.44 -26.95 7.56
N ALA A 175 -5.75 -27.95 8.10
CA ALA A 175 -4.45 -28.42 7.57
C ALA A 175 -4.51 -28.87 6.09
N ASP A 176 -5.69 -29.29 5.61
CA ASP A 176 -5.89 -29.74 4.22
C ASP A 176 -5.93 -28.57 3.22
N ASN A 177 -6.32 -27.36 3.65
CA ASN A 177 -6.35 -26.17 2.80
C ASN A 177 -4.97 -25.49 2.63
N SER A 178 -3.98 -25.85 3.44
CA SER A 178 -2.60 -25.35 3.35
C SER A 178 -1.90 -25.70 2.02
N GLN A 179 -2.44 -26.64 1.23
CA GLN A 179 -1.87 -27.01 -0.08
C GLN A 179 -2.36 -26.12 -1.24
N LEU A 180 -3.31 -25.22 -1.00
CA LEU A 180 -3.88 -24.34 -2.03
C LEU A 180 -3.28 -22.93 -2.07
N VAL A 181 -2.32 -22.64 -1.18
CA VAL A 181 -1.60 -21.36 -1.12
C VAL A 181 -0.12 -21.60 -1.37
N ASN A 182 0.23 -21.97 -2.60
CA ASN A 182 1.59 -21.91 -3.15
C ASN A 182 1.55 -21.20 -4.50
#